data_AF-A0A5C7A4U0-F1
#
_entry.id   AF-A0A5C7A4U0-F1
#
_cell.length_a   1.000
_cell.length_b   1.000
_cell.length_c   1.000
_cell.angle_alpha   90.00
_cell.angle_beta   90.00
_cell.angle_gamma   90.00
#
_symmetry.space_group_name_H-M   'P 1'
#
loop_
_entity.id
_entity.type
_entity.pdbx_description
1 polymer ?
#
loop_
_entity_poly.entity_id
_entity_poly.type
_entity_poly.pdbx_seq_one_letter_code
_entity_poly.pdbx_strand_id
1 'polypeptide(L)'
;MKRPVFKSASIISAILFATTACAQPSSTQTITRSVSQNAPATGQSTPIKNPAVKSTATTANVTIAIDSRLRQTLTQAGIKAQIISIAPSNLPNLYQVSLVGQPPLHITADGKYVIQGELQKNPSKRQVTKTPTRSNSAQIGMPVSAAVKSAMLANMSELKNMSAKTPFFYTAVPGVIWGATLEGVPFLIADDAQYVTDGEISVIENGQFTGLDENFEKRKNQSVFKSLDQSQLITYPATGTEKAVVYVATDVNCPYCRMLHKQMGSLNKKGVTVKTIGYPIYEQSPEQMRGIWCQADATSRRKALDKAMLKGQMTPAPANCKVNYVTPNREKAAGLAVVATPAIYRDDGVLFQASFESPEFLEFLGVE
;
A
#
# COMPACT_ATOMS: atom_id res chain seq x y z
N MET A 1 -31.16 31.66 -42.07
CA MET A 1 -31.76 30.30 -42.06
C MET A 1 -31.91 29.85 -40.62
N LYS A 2 -33.15 29.79 -40.13
CA LYS A 2 -33.51 29.33 -38.78
C LYS A 2 -33.44 27.80 -38.73
N ARG A 3 -32.83 27.23 -37.70
CA ARG A 3 -32.93 25.79 -37.35
C ARG A 3 -33.36 25.64 -35.89
N PRO A 4 -34.12 24.58 -35.54
CA PRO A 4 -35.09 24.64 -34.47
C PRO A 4 -34.65 24.00 -33.16
N VAL A 5 -35.40 24.39 -32.13
CA VAL A 5 -35.39 23.99 -30.72
C VAL A 5 -35.72 22.50 -30.58
N PHE A 6 -34.89 21.75 -29.85
CA PHE A 6 -35.22 20.40 -29.35
C PHE A 6 -35.79 20.51 -27.93
N LYS A 7 -37.01 20.02 -27.75
CA LYS A 7 -37.68 19.87 -26.44
C LYS A 7 -37.27 18.53 -25.82
N SER A 8 -36.84 18.56 -24.57
CA SER A 8 -36.62 17.40 -23.71
C SER A 8 -37.96 16.84 -23.21
N ALA A 9 -38.19 15.54 -23.36
CA ALA A 9 -39.31 14.83 -22.74
C ALA A 9 -38.76 13.86 -21.70
N SER A 10 -39.10 14.11 -20.43
CA SER A 10 -38.86 13.24 -19.29
C SER A 10 -39.78 12.03 -19.35
N ILE A 11 -39.23 10.81 -19.24
CA ILE A 11 -40.00 9.58 -19.03
C ILE A 11 -39.74 9.10 -17.62
N ILE A 12 -40.74 9.23 -16.77
CA ILE A 12 -40.83 8.66 -15.43
C ILE A 12 -41.29 7.21 -15.62
N SER A 13 -40.41 6.24 -15.32
CA SER A 13 -40.81 4.83 -15.18
C SER A 13 -40.90 4.49 -13.70
N ALA A 14 -42.13 4.30 -13.22
CA ALA A 14 -42.44 3.74 -11.92
C ALA A 14 -42.39 2.20 -12.03
N ILE A 15 -41.50 1.57 -11.27
CA ILE A 15 -41.44 0.10 -11.13
C ILE A 15 -42.09 -0.25 -9.79
N LEU A 16 -43.22 -0.96 -9.87
CA LEU A 16 -43.93 -1.55 -8.74
C LEU A 16 -43.10 -2.70 -8.13
N PHE A 17 -42.93 -2.66 -6.80
CA PHE A 17 -42.48 -3.80 -6.00
C PHE A 17 -43.67 -4.73 -5.68
N ALA A 18 -43.56 -6.00 -6.07
CA ALA A 18 -44.46 -7.06 -5.59
C ALA A 18 -43.75 -7.86 -4.49
N THR A 19 -44.36 -7.88 -3.31
CA THR A 19 -43.99 -8.67 -2.14
C THR A 19 -44.56 -10.09 -2.27
N THR A 20 -43.75 -11.12 -2.09
CA THR A 20 -44.23 -12.48 -1.78
C THR A 20 -43.47 -13.09 -0.62
N ALA A 21 -44.25 -13.80 0.19
CA ALA A 21 -43.97 -14.19 1.56
C ALA A 21 -43.36 -15.59 1.71
N CYS A 22 -42.86 -15.81 2.93
CA CYS A 22 -42.47 -17.02 3.65
C CYS A 22 -42.92 -18.40 3.14
N ALA A 23 -42.01 -19.38 3.24
CA ALA A 23 -42.34 -20.77 3.59
C ALA A 23 -41.14 -21.47 4.25
N GLN A 24 -41.30 -21.90 5.51
CA GLN A 24 -40.50 -22.96 6.14
C GLN A 24 -41.09 -24.34 5.79
N PRO A 25 -40.30 -25.42 5.96
CA PRO A 25 -40.86 -26.64 6.52
C PRO A 25 -40.07 -27.19 7.72
N SER A 26 -40.84 -27.63 8.69
CA SER A 26 -40.48 -28.43 9.85
C SER A 26 -40.11 -29.87 9.48
N SER A 27 -39.24 -30.52 10.25
CA SER A 27 -39.55 -31.84 10.81
C SER A 27 -38.53 -32.24 11.89
N THR A 28 -39.10 -32.60 13.03
CA THR A 28 -38.47 -33.14 14.23
C THR A 28 -38.25 -34.64 14.04
N GLN A 29 -37.06 -35.16 14.37
CA GLN A 29 -36.92 -36.56 14.81
C GLN A 29 -35.92 -36.66 15.96
N THR A 30 -36.49 -36.92 17.13
CA THR A 30 -35.83 -37.36 18.36
C THR A 30 -35.49 -38.83 18.23
N ILE A 31 -34.23 -39.22 18.48
CA ILE A 31 -33.88 -40.60 18.87
C ILE A 31 -33.10 -40.57 20.20
N THR A 32 -33.48 -41.54 21.01
CA THR A 32 -33.35 -41.73 22.44
C THR A 32 -31.93 -42.12 22.91
N ARG A 33 -31.67 -41.80 24.17
CA ARG A 33 -30.54 -42.15 25.04
C ARG A 33 -30.14 -43.64 25.04
N SER A 34 -28.85 -43.88 25.31
CA SER A 34 -28.41 -44.94 26.24
C SER A 34 -27.20 -44.47 27.06
N VAL A 35 -27.18 -44.88 28.33
CA VAL A 35 -26.27 -44.48 29.43
C VAL A 35 -25.60 -45.75 29.97
N SER A 36 -24.32 -45.65 30.36
CA SER A 36 -23.63 -46.43 31.42
C SER A 36 -22.24 -45.77 31.62
N GLN A 37 -21.83 -45.15 32.73
CA GLN A 37 -21.56 -45.60 34.12
C GLN A 37 -20.73 -46.91 34.20
N ASN A 38 -19.66 -47.12 34.98
CA ASN A 38 -18.81 -46.33 35.90
C ASN A 38 -17.56 -47.19 36.30
N ALA A 39 -16.36 -46.57 36.39
CA ALA A 39 -15.24 -46.69 37.40
C ALA A 39 -14.61 -48.07 37.84
N PRO A 40 -13.51 -48.15 38.66
CA PRO A 40 -12.67 -47.12 39.30
C PRO A 40 -11.12 -47.33 39.24
N ALA A 41 -10.41 -46.49 40.01
CA ALA A 41 -9.00 -46.07 40.01
C ALA A 41 -7.93 -47.01 40.64
N THR A 42 -6.64 -46.72 40.40
CA THR A 42 -5.59 -46.38 41.41
C THR A 42 -4.18 -46.24 40.76
N GLY A 43 -3.34 -45.33 41.27
CA GLY A 43 -1.89 -45.32 41.01
C GLY A 43 -1.24 -43.95 40.79
N GLN A 44 -0.69 -43.35 41.85
CA GLN A 44 0.24 -42.22 41.81
C GLN A 44 1.63 -42.66 41.32
N SER A 45 2.26 -41.87 40.44
CA SER A 45 3.67 -41.44 40.56
C SER A 45 4.07 -40.55 39.37
N THR A 46 4.62 -39.38 39.69
CA THR A 46 5.28 -38.45 38.76
C THR A 46 6.63 -39.01 38.29
N PRO A 47 7.08 -38.69 37.07
CA PRO A 47 8.17 -37.72 37.01
C PRO A 47 8.09 -36.69 35.85
N ILE A 48 8.82 -35.61 36.10
CA ILE A 48 9.00 -34.37 35.34
C ILE A 48 9.33 -34.61 33.85
N LYS A 49 8.58 -33.95 32.96
CA LYS A 49 8.97 -33.71 31.56
C LYS A 49 8.45 -32.36 31.08
N ASN A 50 9.36 -31.52 30.59
CA ASN A 50 9.11 -30.23 29.94
C ASN A 50 7.88 -30.27 29.02
N PRO A 51 6.97 -29.30 29.07
CA PRO A 51 5.98 -29.17 28.03
C PRO A 51 6.66 -28.60 26.78
N ALA A 52 6.82 -29.48 25.79
CA ALA A 52 6.94 -29.10 24.40
C ALA A 52 5.85 -28.07 24.07
N VAL A 53 6.27 -26.92 23.56
CA VAL A 53 5.36 -25.92 22.98
C VAL A 53 4.74 -26.55 21.73
N LYS A 54 3.59 -27.20 21.91
CA LYS A 54 2.71 -27.59 20.82
C LYS A 54 2.21 -26.32 20.16
N SER A 55 2.67 -26.08 18.93
CA SER A 55 2.07 -25.12 18.02
C SER A 55 0.65 -25.60 17.68
N THR A 56 -0.32 -25.17 18.48
CA THR A 56 -1.73 -25.23 18.16
C THR A 56 -2.14 -23.90 17.56
N ALA A 57 -2.46 -23.91 16.26
CA ALA A 57 -3.23 -22.85 15.63
C ALA A 57 -4.53 -22.70 16.43
N THR A 58 -4.57 -21.68 17.28
CA THR A 58 -5.74 -21.36 18.09
C THR A 58 -6.65 -20.57 17.19
N THR A 59 -7.80 -21.12 16.82
CA THR A 59 -8.90 -20.32 16.26
C THR A 59 -9.16 -19.20 17.26
N ALA A 60 -8.75 -17.97 16.93
CA ALA A 60 -8.78 -16.87 17.88
C ALA A 60 -10.24 -16.54 18.19
N ASN A 61 -10.78 -16.99 19.32
CA ASN A 61 -12.13 -16.59 19.72
C ASN A 61 -12.12 -15.11 20.15
N VAL A 62 -13.15 -14.36 19.75
CA VAL A 62 -13.33 -12.97 20.19
C VAL A 62 -13.73 -12.97 21.66
N THR A 63 -12.89 -12.42 22.53
CA THR A 63 -13.21 -12.29 23.95
C THR A 63 -14.13 -11.10 24.19
N ILE A 64 -14.93 -11.14 25.27
CA ILE A 64 -15.81 -10.02 25.66
C ILE A 64 -15.02 -8.72 25.82
N ALA A 65 -13.82 -8.79 26.38
CA ALA A 65 -12.95 -7.63 26.56
C ALA A 65 -12.52 -7.00 25.22
N ILE A 66 -12.20 -7.84 24.22
CA ILE A 66 -11.82 -7.35 22.88
C ILE A 66 -13.03 -6.76 22.17
N ASP A 67 -14.19 -7.46 22.17
CA ASP A 67 -15.41 -6.94 21.54
C ASP A 67 -15.80 -5.56 22.13
N SER A 68 -15.84 -5.45 23.47
CA SER A 68 -16.16 -4.21 24.16
C SER A 68 -15.16 -3.08 23.83
N ARG A 69 -13.85 -3.36 23.86
CA ARG A 69 -12.81 -2.39 23.52
C ARG A 69 -12.94 -1.88 22.08
N LEU A 70 -13.12 -2.79 21.12
CA LEU A 70 -13.17 -2.43 19.71
C LEU A 70 -14.42 -1.61 19.39
N ARG A 71 -15.59 -1.98 19.97
CA ARG A 71 -16.81 -1.16 19.87
C ARG A 71 -16.58 0.25 20.41
N GLN A 72 -16.03 0.35 21.62
CA GLN A 72 -15.73 1.65 22.24
C GLN A 72 -14.77 2.48 21.38
N THR A 73 -13.68 1.86 20.92
CA THR A 73 -12.65 2.54 20.10
C THR A 73 -13.25 3.09 18.81
N LEU A 74 -14.05 2.28 18.10
CA LEU A 74 -14.68 2.71 16.85
C LEU A 74 -15.73 3.79 17.06
N THR A 75 -16.55 3.68 18.11
CA THR A 75 -17.52 4.74 18.46
C THR A 75 -16.82 6.06 18.80
N GLN A 76 -15.73 6.00 19.58
CA GLN A 76 -14.92 7.20 19.90
C GLN A 76 -14.27 7.79 18.65
N ALA A 77 -13.77 6.94 17.73
CA ALA A 77 -13.24 7.32 16.43
C ALA A 77 -14.28 7.87 15.45
N GLY A 78 -15.55 7.99 15.85
CA GLY A 78 -16.60 8.62 15.07
C GLY A 78 -17.33 7.68 14.10
N ILE A 79 -17.13 6.35 14.21
CA ILE A 79 -17.92 5.38 13.45
C ILE A 79 -19.35 5.36 13.99
N LYS A 80 -20.27 5.92 13.21
CA LYS A 80 -21.71 6.01 13.54
C LYS A 80 -22.52 4.79 13.07
N ALA A 81 -21.96 3.99 12.16
CA ALA A 81 -22.63 2.81 11.66
C ALA A 81 -22.80 1.76 12.77
N GLN A 82 -23.93 1.06 12.75
CA GLN A 82 -24.18 -0.02 13.71
C GLN A 82 -23.24 -1.20 13.43
N ILE A 83 -22.50 -1.62 14.46
CA ILE A 83 -21.65 -2.82 14.41
C ILE A 83 -22.53 -4.06 14.55
N ILE A 84 -22.60 -4.85 13.47
CA ILE A 84 -23.36 -6.11 13.37
C ILE A 84 -22.63 -7.21 14.15
N SER A 85 -21.36 -7.40 13.87
CA SER A 85 -20.54 -8.45 14.47
C SER A 85 -19.07 -8.08 14.49
N ILE A 86 -18.34 -8.69 15.42
CA ILE A 86 -16.88 -8.69 15.47
C ILE A 86 -16.44 -10.15 15.45
N ALA A 87 -15.62 -10.51 14.48
CA ALA A 87 -15.13 -11.88 14.27
C ALA A 87 -13.64 -11.86 13.90
N PRO A 88 -12.92 -12.99 13.96
CA PRO A 88 -11.55 -13.05 13.47
C PRO A 88 -11.48 -12.71 11.99
N SER A 89 -10.49 -11.90 11.60
CA SER A 89 -10.23 -11.57 10.20
C SER A 89 -9.49 -12.72 9.50
N ASN A 90 -9.68 -12.83 8.18
CA ASN A 90 -8.82 -13.66 7.34
C ASN A 90 -7.42 -13.05 7.13
N LEU A 91 -7.22 -11.77 7.46
CA LEU A 91 -5.89 -11.19 7.62
C LEU A 91 -5.34 -11.51 9.02
N PRO A 92 -4.06 -11.91 9.15
CA PRO A 92 -3.44 -12.18 10.44
C PRO A 92 -3.53 -11.01 11.44
N ASN A 93 -3.73 -11.36 12.72
CA ASN A 93 -3.71 -10.41 13.86
C ASN A 93 -4.76 -9.27 13.78
N LEU A 94 -5.84 -9.49 13.03
CA LEU A 94 -6.93 -8.54 12.85
C LEU A 94 -8.28 -9.20 13.21
N TYR A 95 -9.24 -8.37 13.57
CA TYR A 95 -10.66 -8.70 13.71
C TYR A 95 -11.45 -8.01 12.61
N GLN A 96 -12.36 -8.73 11.96
CA GLN A 96 -13.32 -8.15 11.04
C GLN A 96 -14.51 -7.60 11.83
N VAL A 97 -14.84 -6.35 11.59
CA VAL A 97 -15.99 -5.62 12.13
C VAL A 97 -16.96 -5.39 10.98
N SER A 98 -18.10 -6.06 11.01
CA SER A 98 -19.15 -5.90 10.01
C SER A 98 -20.08 -4.76 10.41
N LEU A 99 -20.31 -3.83 9.48
CA LEU A 99 -21.09 -2.61 9.70
C LEU A 99 -22.37 -2.63 8.85
N VAL A 100 -23.47 -2.06 9.36
CA VAL A 100 -24.70 -1.90 8.56
C VAL A 100 -24.47 -0.88 7.45
N GLY A 101 -24.69 -1.29 6.20
CA GLY A 101 -24.66 -0.40 5.04
C GLY A 101 -23.28 0.16 4.67
N GLN A 102 -22.20 -0.42 5.20
CA GLN A 102 -20.83 0.00 4.91
C GLN A 102 -19.93 -1.24 4.71
N PRO A 103 -18.83 -1.12 3.94
CA PRO A 103 -17.80 -2.16 3.89
C PRO A 103 -17.25 -2.50 5.29
N PRO A 104 -16.78 -3.74 5.49
CA PRO A 104 -16.21 -4.14 6.77
C PRO A 104 -14.92 -3.37 7.08
N LEU A 105 -14.57 -3.34 8.36
CA LEU A 105 -13.27 -2.91 8.85
C LEU A 105 -12.50 -4.12 9.35
N HIS A 106 -11.18 -4.12 9.18
CA HIS A 106 -10.27 -5.08 9.79
C HIS A 106 -9.37 -4.32 10.78
N ILE A 107 -9.51 -4.61 12.07
CA ILE A 107 -8.90 -3.83 13.15
C ILE A 107 -8.01 -4.68 14.05
N THR A 108 -6.87 -4.16 14.50
CA THR A 108 -5.99 -4.87 15.43
C THR A 108 -6.65 -5.03 16.79
N ALA A 109 -6.24 -6.04 17.57
CA ALA A 109 -6.80 -6.31 18.90
C ALA A 109 -6.75 -5.10 19.86
N ASP A 110 -5.76 -4.24 19.67
CA ASP A 110 -5.56 -3.01 20.44
C ASP A 110 -6.36 -1.81 19.90
N GLY A 111 -7.03 -1.95 18.77
CA GLY A 111 -7.80 -0.89 18.13
C GLY A 111 -6.97 0.14 17.36
N LYS A 112 -5.64 -0.02 17.29
CA LYS A 112 -4.75 1.01 16.73
C LYS A 112 -4.77 1.07 15.20
N TYR A 113 -4.70 -0.08 14.52
CA TYR A 113 -4.60 -0.13 13.07
C TYR A 113 -5.90 -0.66 12.48
N VAL A 114 -6.40 0.01 11.44
CA VAL A 114 -7.65 -0.30 10.76
C VAL A 114 -7.42 -0.37 9.26
N ILE A 115 -7.98 -1.39 8.62
CA ILE A 115 -8.05 -1.51 7.16
C ILE A 115 -9.52 -1.55 6.78
N GLN A 116 -9.95 -0.64 5.93
CA GLN A 116 -11.31 -0.64 5.40
C GLN A 116 -11.35 -1.39 4.07
N GLY A 117 -12.38 -2.21 3.87
CA GLY A 117 -12.66 -2.85 2.59
C GLY A 117 -12.80 -4.36 2.68
N GLU A 118 -13.21 -4.96 1.56
CA GLU A 118 -13.40 -6.40 1.45
C GLU A 118 -12.08 -7.14 1.28
N LEU A 119 -12.01 -8.36 1.81
CA LEU A 119 -10.90 -9.28 1.54
C LEU A 119 -11.24 -10.16 0.34
N GLN A 120 -10.42 -10.07 -0.69
CA GLN A 120 -10.49 -10.95 -1.84
C GLN A 120 -9.62 -12.18 -1.60
N LYS A 121 -10.17 -13.36 -1.85
CA LYS A 121 -9.41 -14.60 -1.79
C LYS A 121 -8.48 -14.68 -3.01
N ASN A 122 -7.19 -14.92 -2.78
CA ASN A 122 -6.26 -15.21 -3.86
C ASN A 122 -6.68 -16.53 -4.56
N PRO A 123 -6.89 -16.52 -5.90
CA PRO A 123 -7.30 -17.72 -6.63
C PRO A 123 -6.19 -18.78 -6.76
N SER A 124 -4.95 -18.42 -6.46
CA SER A 124 -3.80 -19.33 -6.51
C SER A 124 -3.92 -20.47 -5.51
N LYS A 125 -3.45 -21.66 -5.89
CA LYS A 125 -3.32 -22.77 -4.95
C LYS A 125 -2.19 -22.48 -3.96
N ARG A 126 -2.45 -22.70 -2.69
CA ARG A 126 -1.43 -22.58 -1.64
C ARG A 126 -0.38 -23.68 -1.81
N GLN A 127 0.84 -23.32 -2.16
CA GLN A 127 1.99 -24.22 -2.30
C GLN A 127 2.83 -24.25 -1.03
N VAL A 128 3.10 -23.08 -0.46
CA VAL A 128 3.84 -22.91 0.79
C VAL A 128 2.86 -22.76 1.94
N THR A 129 2.85 -23.76 2.82
CA THR A 129 1.93 -23.82 3.99
C THR A 129 2.58 -23.35 5.27
N LYS A 130 3.91 -23.44 5.37
CA LYS A 130 4.66 -22.93 6.52
C LYS A 130 4.94 -21.45 6.34
N THR A 131 4.17 -20.61 7.01
CA THR A 131 4.41 -19.16 7.05
C THR A 131 5.73 -18.87 7.76
N PRO A 132 6.63 -18.04 7.18
CA PRO A 132 7.82 -17.57 7.86
C PRO A 132 7.50 -16.85 9.18
N THR A 133 8.50 -16.68 10.05
CA THR A 133 8.33 -15.90 11.27
C THR A 133 7.84 -14.48 10.93
N ARG A 134 6.72 -14.09 11.55
CA ARG A 134 6.12 -12.76 11.35
C ARG A 134 7.07 -11.65 11.76
N SER A 135 6.91 -10.50 11.10
CA SER A 135 7.70 -9.32 11.37
C SER A 135 7.46 -8.75 12.77
N ASN A 136 8.44 -7.99 13.25
CA ASN A 136 8.31 -7.14 14.41
C ASN A 136 8.36 -5.65 14.02
N SER A 137 8.14 -4.77 14.98
CA SER A 137 8.11 -3.31 14.78
C SER A 137 9.42 -2.73 14.21
N ALA A 138 10.58 -3.37 14.47
CA ALA A 138 11.86 -2.94 13.92
C ALA A 138 11.94 -3.13 12.40
N GLN A 139 11.08 -3.95 11.80
CA GLN A 139 11.07 -4.21 10.36
C GLN A 139 10.08 -3.36 9.56
N ILE A 140 9.24 -2.55 10.21
CA ILE A 140 8.24 -1.70 9.54
C ILE A 140 8.89 -0.87 8.42
N GLY A 141 8.31 -0.90 7.23
CA GLY A 141 8.80 -0.18 6.05
C GLY A 141 10.12 -0.74 5.46
N MET A 142 10.66 -1.84 5.99
CA MET A 142 11.77 -2.56 5.36
C MET A 142 11.23 -3.51 4.28
N PRO A 143 11.98 -3.75 3.18
CA PRO A 143 11.62 -4.77 2.21
C PRO A 143 11.51 -6.14 2.90
N VAL A 144 10.56 -6.96 2.46
CA VAL A 144 10.49 -8.34 2.97
C VAL A 144 11.75 -9.11 2.59
N SER A 145 12.17 -10.06 3.43
CA SER A 145 13.35 -10.88 3.15
C SER A 145 13.17 -11.69 1.86
N ALA A 146 14.28 -12.07 1.21
CA ALA A 146 14.24 -12.89 0.00
C ALA A 146 13.46 -14.20 0.21
N ALA A 147 13.59 -14.81 1.40
CA ALA A 147 12.86 -16.02 1.76
C ALA A 147 11.34 -15.78 1.86
N VAL A 148 10.91 -14.69 2.50
CA VAL A 148 9.49 -14.31 2.59
C VAL A 148 8.94 -14.01 1.20
N LYS A 149 9.66 -13.20 0.40
CA LYS A 149 9.26 -12.87 -0.97
C LYS A 149 9.10 -14.12 -1.84
N SER A 150 10.05 -15.05 -1.78
CA SER A 150 9.98 -16.30 -2.54
C SER A 150 8.80 -17.17 -2.10
N ALA A 151 8.56 -17.31 -0.81
CA ALA A 151 7.42 -18.06 -0.28
C ALA A 151 6.07 -17.45 -0.69
N MET A 152 5.95 -16.13 -0.61
CA MET A 152 4.76 -15.39 -1.05
C MET A 152 4.50 -15.59 -2.54
N LEU A 153 5.51 -15.36 -3.39
CA LEU A 153 5.36 -15.51 -4.85
C LEU A 153 4.98 -16.94 -5.28
N ALA A 154 5.46 -17.97 -4.56
CA ALA A 154 5.05 -19.36 -4.81
C ALA A 154 3.55 -19.59 -4.58
N ASN A 155 2.91 -18.78 -3.74
CA ASN A 155 1.47 -18.80 -3.49
C ASN A 155 0.68 -17.81 -4.38
N MET A 156 1.31 -17.19 -5.39
CA MET A 156 0.69 -16.16 -6.23
C MET A 156 0.65 -16.53 -7.72
N SER A 157 0.69 -17.83 -8.06
CA SER A 157 0.84 -18.30 -9.45
C SER A 157 -0.24 -17.81 -10.42
N GLU A 158 -1.45 -17.51 -9.94
CA GLU A 158 -2.56 -16.99 -10.76
C GLU A 158 -2.60 -15.46 -10.82
N LEU A 159 -1.77 -14.77 -10.02
CA LEU A 159 -1.70 -13.31 -9.99
C LEU A 159 -0.70 -12.79 -11.04
N LYS A 160 -1.18 -12.56 -12.27
CA LYS A 160 -0.35 -12.21 -13.44
C LYS A 160 0.52 -10.96 -13.29
N ASN A 161 0.13 -10.02 -12.41
CA ASN A 161 0.87 -8.77 -12.18
C ASN A 161 1.90 -8.88 -11.04
N MET A 162 2.11 -10.09 -10.49
CA MET A 162 3.09 -10.37 -9.44
C MET A 162 4.32 -11.04 -10.01
N SER A 163 5.51 -10.58 -9.60
CA SER A 163 6.79 -11.13 -10.06
C SER A 163 7.89 -10.95 -9.03
N ALA A 164 9.09 -11.46 -9.34
CA ALA A 164 10.30 -11.18 -8.56
C ALA A 164 10.63 -9.69 -8.45
N LYS A 165 10.08 -8.83 -9.32
CA LYS A 165 10.27 -7.37 -9.26
C LYS A 165 9.25 -6.66 -8.37
N THR A 166 8.13 -7.30 -8.03
CA THR A 166 7.09 -6.72 -7.18
C THR A 166 7.70 -6.30 -5.83
N PRO A 167 7.58 -5.03 -5.43
CA PRO A 167 8.00 -4.58 -4.12
C PRO A 167 7.03 -5.09 -3.04
N PHE A 168 7.59 -5.57 -1.92
CA PHE A 168 6.85 -5.97 -0.74
C PHE A 168 7.56 -5.43 0.50
N PHE A 169 6.81 -4.85 1.44
CA PHE A 169 7.32 -4.23 2.65
C PHE A 169 6.54 -4.71 3.88
N TYR A 170 7.24 -4.89 4.99
CA TYR A 170 6.60 -5.22 6.27
C TYR A 170 5.80 -4.02 6.79
N THR A 171 4.57 -4.26 7.21
CA THR A 171 3.71 -3.24 7.83
C THR A 171 3.81 -3.26 9.35
N ALA A 172 3.14 -2.32 10.01
CA ALA A 172 3.00 -2.32 11.46
C ALA A 172 2.07 -3.43 12.00
N VAL A 173 1.29 -4.09 11.14
CA VAL A 173 0.44 -5.22 11.52
C VAL A 173 1.17 -6.52 11.16
N PRO A 174 1.69 -7.29 12.14
CA PRO A 174 2.45 -8.49 11.83
C PRO A 174 1.61 -9.50 11.04
N GLY A 175 2.14 -9.97 9.92
CA GLY A 175 1.45 -10.89 9.02
C GLY A 175 0.57 -10.23 7.96
N VAL A 176 0.48 -8.89 7.94
CA VAL A 176 -0.01 -8.12 6.81
C VAL A 176 1.19 -7.47 6.12
N ILE A 177 1.32 -7.72 4.82
CA ILE A 177 2.39 -7.22 3.97
C ILE A 177 1.79 -6.19 3.01
N TRP A 178 2.48 -5.07 2.86
CA TRP A 178 2.16 -4.09 1.84
C TRP A 178 2.92 -4.44 0.56
N GLY A 179 2.26 -4.36 -0.58
CA GLY A 179 2.89 -4.49 -1.89
C GLY A 179 2.40 -3.43 -2.85
N ALA A 180 3.08 -3.31 -3.98
CA ALA A 180 2.58 -2.52 -5.10
C ALA A 180 2.83 -3.24 -6.43
N THR A 181 1.92 -3.11 -7.39
CA THR A 181 2.17 -3.55 -8.76
C THR A 181 3.32 -2.72 -9.37
N LEU A 182 3.89 -3.15 -10.50
CA LEU A 182 4.96 -2.38 -11.14
C LEU A 182 4.47 -1.02 -11.65
N GLU A 183 3.17 -0.89 -11.91
CA GLU A 183 2.49 0.36 -12.25
C GLU A 183 2.40 1.30 -11.03
N GLY A 184 2.61 0.80 -9.81
CA GLY A 184 2.59 1.59 -8.57
C GLY A 184 1.25 1.54 -7.84
N VAL A 185 0.37 0.58 -8.16
CA VAL A 185 -0.91 0.41 -7.46
C VAL A 185 -0.68 -0.36 -6.17
N PRO A 186 -0.91 0.23 -4.98
CA PRO A 186 -0.69 -0.44 -3.71
C PRO A 186 -1.77 -1.49 -3.40
N PHE A 187 -1.42 -2.46 -2.57
CA PHE A 187 -2.34 -3.45 -2.01
C PHE A 187 -1.80 -4.00 -0.70
N LEU A 188 -2.68 -4.58 0.12
CA LEU A 188 -2.31 -5.33 1.31
C LEU A 188 -2.59 -6.81 1.09
N ILE A 189 -1.72 -7.66 1.60
CA ILE A 189 -1.82 -9.11 1.45
C ILE A 189 -1.37 -9.82 2.72
N ALA A 190 -2.04 -10.93 3.07
CA ALA A 190 -1.57 -11.80 4.13
C ALA A 190 -0.16 -12.34 3.81
N ASP A 191 0.65 -12.58 4.84
CA ASP A 191 2.01 -13.14 4.74
C ASP A 191 2.09 -14.56 4.14
N ASP A 192 0.96 -15.26 4.05
CA ASP A 192 0.79 -16.52 3.33
C ASP A 192 0.19 -16.36 1.92
N ALA A 193 -0.08 -15.12 1.51
CA ALA A 193 -0.68 -14.70 0.25
C ALA A 193 -2.12 -15.17 -0.01
N GLN A 194 -2.87 -15.64 0.99
CA GLN A 194 -4.20 -16.21 0.76
C GLN A 194 -5.31 -15.18 0.57
N TYR A 195 -5.15 -13.98 1.14
CA TYR A 195 -6.14 -12.90 1.10
C TYR A 195 -5.47 -11.58 0.76
N VAL A 196 -6.08 -10.82 -0.15
CA VAL A 196 -5.63 -9.53 -0.64
C VAL A 196 -6.74 -8.49 -0.49
N THR A 197 -6.38 -7.23 -0.29
CA THR A 197 -7.31 -6.11 -0.30
C THR A 197 -6.62 -4.88 -0.90
N ASP A 198 -7.42 -4.02 -1.53
CA ASP A 198 -7.03 -2.69 -2.00
C ASP A 198 -7.15 -1.62 -0.92
N GLY A 199 -7.62 -1.99 0.28
CA GLY A 199 -7.65 -1.11 1.44
C GLY A 199 -6.26 -0.68 1.92
N GLU A 200 -6.25 0.35 2.77
CA GLU A 200 -5.04 0.96 3.32
C GLU A 200 -4.99 0.79 4.84
N ILE A 201 -3.79 0.77 5.43
CA ILE A 201 -3.63 0.75 6.89
C ILE A 201 -3.76 2.19 7.40
N SER A 202 -4.91 2.47 7.97
CA SER A 202 -5.17 3.69 8.73
C SER A 202 -4.87 3.50 10.21
N VAL A 203 -4.56 4.60 10.89
CA VAL A 203 -4.25 4.64 12.32
C VAL A 203 -5.36 5.34 13.08
N ILE A 204 -5.75 4.77 14.22
CA ILE A 204 -6.56 5.42 15.25
C ILE A 204 -5.64 5.77 16.42
N GLU A 205 -5.52 7.07 16.71
CA GLU A 205 -4.79 7.59 17.85
C GLU A 205 -5.65 8.62 18.59
N ASN A 206 -5.61 8.58 19.92
CA ASN A 206 -6.42 9.45 20.78
C ASN A 206 -7.93 9.45 20.45
N GLY A 207 -8.44 8.31 19.98
CA GLY A 207 -9.83 8.16 19.59
C GLY A 207 -10.19 8.89 18.30
N GLN A 208 -9.25 9.14 17.39
CA GLN A 208 -9.49 9.75 16.08
C GLN A 208 -8.72 9.01 14.99
N PHE A 209 -9.27 8.97 13.78
CA PHE A 209 -8.53 8.54 12.60
C PHE A 209 -7.50 9.61 12.24
N THR A 210 -6.22 9.23 12.21
CA THR A 210 -5.10 10.12 11.87
C THR A 210 -4.61 9.94 10.44
N GLY A 211 -5.30 9.12 9.63
CA GLY A 211 -4.90 8.79 8.26
C GLY A 211 -3.98 7.57 8.20
N LEU A 212 -3.08 7.53 7.23
CA LEU A 212 -2.13 6.43 7.01
C LEU A 212 -1.11 6.28 8.16
N ASP A 213 -0.51 5.10 8.28
CA ASP A 213 0.66 4.89 9.14
C ASP A 213 1.89 5.66 8.60
N GLU A 214 2.08 6.88 9.10
CA GLU A 214 3.17 7.77 8.70
C GLU A 214 4.56 7.17 8.91
N ASN A 215 4.74 6.40 9.99
CA ASN A 215 6.02 5.75 10.27
C ASN A 215 6.31 4.65 9.24
N PHE A 216 5.28 3.88 8.86
CA PHE A 216 5.40 2.93 7.75
C PHE A 216 5.72 3.64 6.43
N GLU A 217 4.97 4.67 6.04
CA GLU A 217 5.17 5.39 4.77
C GLU A 217 6.57 6.00 4.68
N LYS A 218 7.00 6.69 5.73
CA LYS A 218 8.34 7.29 5.84
C LYS A 218 9.43 6.24 5.64
N ARG A 219 9.39 5.16 6.40
CA ARG A 219 10.42 4.11 6.39
C ARG A 219 10.41 3.32 5.08
N LYS A 220 9.23 3.06 4.50
CA LYS A 220 9.09 2.46 3.17
C LYS A 220 9.79 3.32 2.11
N ASN A 221 9.49 4.61 2.09
CA ASN A 221 10.07 5.53 1.10
C ASN A 221 11.60 5.62 1.24
N GLN A 222 12.12 5.67 2.47
CA GLN A 222 13.57 5.60 2.72
C GLN A 222 14.20 4.29 2.22
N SER A 223 13.54 3.15 2.43
CA SER A 223 14.00 1.86 1.90
C SER A 223 14.02 1.86 0.38
N VAL A 224 13.04 2.49 -0.28
CA VAL A 224 13.03 2.65 -1.73
C VAL A 224 14.21 3.51 -2.16
N PHE A 225 14.45 4.68 -1.56
CA PHE A 225 15.57 5.55 -1.94
C PHE A 225 16.93 4.85 -1.84
N LYS A 226 17.14 4.04 -0.81
CA LYS A 226 18.35 3.23 -0.63
C LYS A 226 18.53 2.15 -1.71
N SER A 227 17.42 1.66 -2.27
CA SER A 227 17.46 0.64 -3.33
C SER A 227 17.75 1.22 -4.72
N LEU A 228 17.49 2.51 -4.95
CA LEU A 228 17.70 3.16 -6.24
C LEU A 228 19.18 3.15 -6.64
N ASP A 229 19.44 2.91 -7.92
CA ASP A 229 20.75 3.17 -8.51
C ASP A 229 20.97 4.69 -8.55
N GLN A 230 21.80 5.19 -7.63
CA GLN A 230 22.08 6.61 -7.51
C GLN A 230 22.75 7.19 -8.76
N SER A 231 23.48 6.36 -9.52
CA SER A 231 24.11 6.79 -10.78
C SER A 231 23.08 7.09 -11.87
N GLN A 232 21.85 6.58 -11.74
CA GLN A 232 20.73 6.80 -12.65
C GLN A 232 19.75 7.86 -12.15
N LEU A 233 20.08 8.59 -11.09
CA LEU A 233 19.33 9.79 -10.71
C LEU A 233 19.93 11.01 -11.43
N ILE A 234 19.08 11.83 -12.04
CA ILE A 234 19.53 13.12 -12.58
C ILE A 234 19.50 14.13 -11.41
N THR A 235 20.68 14.53 -10.93
CA THR A 235 20.82 15.32 -9.71
C THR A 235 21.14 16.78 -10.02
N TYR A 236 20.30 17.69 -9.53
CA TYR A 236 20.52 19.14 -9.51
C TYR A 236 20.97 19.55 -8.11
N PRO A 237 22.28 19.73 -7.88
CA PRO A 237 22.80 20.02 -6.56
C PRO A 237 22.43 21.42 -6.11
N ALA A 238 22.30 21.61 -4.79
CA ALA A 238 22.30 22.91 -4.15
C ALA A 238 23.49 23.75 -4.62
N THR A 239 23.28 25.06 -4.76
CA THR A 239 24.39 26.01 -4.95
C THR A 239 24.78 26.57 -3.59
N GLY A 240 26.01 26.30 -3.16
CA GLY A 240 26.47 26.65 -1.81
C GLY A 240 26.17 25.55 -0.79
N THR A 241 25.81 25.92 0.43
CA THR A 241 25.52 24.96 1.51
C THR A 241 24.24 24.17 1.22
N GLU A 242 24.35 22.85 1.18
CA GLU A 242 23.18 21.96 1.10
C GLU A 242 22.42 22.00 2.43
N LYS A 243 21.16 22.44 2.38
CA LYS A 243 20.22 22.50 3.50
C LYS A 243 19.19 21.38 3.44
N ALA A 244 18.82 20.92 2.25
CA ALA A 244 17.81 19.90 2.06
C ALA A 244 18.10 19.03 0.82
N VAL A 245 17.72 17.76 0.88
CA VAL A 245 17.74 16.83 -0.25
C VAL A 245 16.32 16.32 -0.49
N VAL A 246 15.86 16.40 -1.74
CA VAL A 246 14.55 15.85 -2.15
C VAL A 246 14.69 14.85 -3.28
N TYR A 247 13.85 13.83 -3.25
CA TYR A 247 13.64 12.90 -4.35
C TYR A 247 12.37 13.30 -5.11
N VAL A 248 12.47 13.42 -6.43
CA VAL A 248 11.34 13.84 -7.28
C VAL A 248 11.09 12.81 -8.37
N ALA A 249 9.97 12.10 -8.29
CA ALA A 249 9.47 11.29 -9.40
C ALA A 249 8.87 12.22 -10.46
N THR A 250 9.40 12.20 -11.68
CA THR A 250 9.02 13.15 -12.74
C THR A 250 8.73 12.46 -14.06
N ASP A 251 7.90 13.11 -14.87
CA ASP A 251 7.66 12.79 -16.27
C ASP A 251 7.90 14.04 -17.16
N VAL A 252 8.48 13.87 -18.35
CA VAL A 252 8.78 14.97 -19.28
C VAL A 252 7.56 15.54 -20.01
N ASN A 253 6.42 14.84 -20.01
CA ASN A 253 5.16 15.26 -20.60
C ASN A 253 4.16 15.79 -19.56
N CYS A 254 4.49 15.69 -18.27
CA CYS A 254 3.70 16.23 -17.17
C CYS A 254 3.85 17.77 -17.07
N PRO A 255 2.77 18.57 -17.22
CA PRO A 255 2.85 20.03 -17.17
C PRO A 255 3.37 20.57 -15.82
N TYR A 256 2.89 20.01 -14.71
CA TYR A 256 3.33 20.41 -13.37
C TYR A 256 4.79 20.07 -13.10
N CYS A 257 5.30 18.99 -13.68
CA CYS A 257 6.69 18.61 -13.60
C CYS A 257 7.57 19.64 -14.29
N ARG A 258 7.14 20.15 -15.45
CA ARG A 258 7.80 21.26 -16.15
C ARG A 258 7.74 22.56 -15.35
N MET A 259 6.64 22.82 -14.65
CA MET A 259 6.53 23.98 -13.75
C MET A 259 7.51 23.90 -12.58
N LEU A 260 7.57 22.76 -11.89
CA LEU A 260 8.57 22.51 -10.85
C LEU A 260 10.00 22.66 -11.39
N HIS A 261 10.27 22.14 -12.59
CA HIS A 261 11.60 22.24 -13.22
C HIS A 261 12.03 23.68 -13.52
N LYS A 262 11.08 24.59 -13.81
CA LYS A 262 11.38 26.02 -13.95
C LYS A 262 11.88 26.65 -12.64
N GLN A 263 11.49 26.10 -11.49
CA GLN A 263 11.91 26.56 -10.17
C GLN A 263 13.26 25.99 -9.72
N MET A 264 13.85 25.05 -10.48
CA MET A 264 15.07 24.32 -10.09
C MET A 264 16.20 25.25 -9.65
N GLY A 265 16.49 26.30 -10.42
CA GLY A 265 17.53 27.26 -10.07
C GLY A 265 17.27 28.05 -8.78
N SER A 266 16.00 28.32 -8.45
CA SER A 266 15.62 28.97 -7.19
C SER A 266 15.81 28.02 -6.00
N LEU A 267 15.35 26.77 -6.14
CA LEU A 267 15.52 25.73 -5.14
C LEU A 267 17.00 25.48 -4.84
N ASN A 268 17.83 25.32 -5.88
CA ASN A 268 19.26 25.10 -5.69
C ASN A 268 19.92 26.29 -4.97
N LYS A 269 19.55 27.54 -5.30
CA LYS A 269 20.01 28.76 -4.59
C LYS A 269 19.62 28.82 -3.12
N LYS A 270 18.47 28.23 -2.77
CA LYS A 270 18.03 28.09 -1.37
C LYS A 270 18.70 26.94 -0.62
N GLY A 271 19.61 26.21 -1.26
CA GLY A 271 20.33 25.09 -0.63
C GLY A 271 19.67 23.73 -0.83
N VAL A 272 18.73 23.60 -1.78
CA VAL A 272 18.02 22.33 -2.03
C VAL A 272 18.71 21.55 -3.15
N THR A 273 19.11 20.31 -2.86
CA THR A 273 19.52 19.32 -3.87
C THR A 273 18.32 18.50 -4.31
N VAL A 274 18.05 18.47 -5.61
CA VAL A 274 16.95 17.71 -6.21
C VAL A 274 17.49 16.48 -6.93
N LYS A 275 17.08 15.30 -6.48
CA LYS A 275 17.39 14.00 -7.08
C LYS A 275 16.20 13.50 -7.89
N THR A 276 16.30 13.59 -9.22
CA THR A 276 15.20 13.22 -10.12
C THR A 276 15.18 11.72 -10.43
N ILE A 277 14.03 11.09 -10.17
CA ILE A 277 13.69 9.72 -10.56
C ILE A 277 12.87 9.78 -11.85
N GLY A 278 13.32 9.10 -12.90
CA GLY A 278 12.54 8.99 -14.13
C GLY A 278 11.31 8.12 -13.93
N TYR A 279 10.11 8.69 -14.07
CA TYR A 279 8.84 8.03 -13.81
C TYR A 279 7.85 8.24 -14.97
N PRO A 280 8.01 7.53 -16.10
CA PRO A 280 7.16 7.71 -17.27
C PRO A 280 5.74 7.18 -17.01
N ILE A 281 4.74 8.07 -17.00
CA ILE A 281 3.30 7.78 -16.85
C ILE A 281 2.58 7.95 -18.19
N TYR A 282 3.00 8.89 -19.05
CA TYR A 282 2.40 9.05 -20.38
C TYR A 282 2.96 8.05 -21.39
N GLU A 283 2.14 7.63 -22.34
CA GLU A 283 2.47 6.58 -23.33
C GLU A 283 3.77 6.87 -24.11
N GLN A 284 4.00 8.12 -24.48
CA GLN A 284 5.19 8.55 -25.23
C GLN A 284 6.44 8.77 -24.34
N SER A 285 6.27 8.85 -23.02
CA SER A 285 7.37 9.19 -22.09
C SER A 285 8.48 8.15 -22.01
N PRO A 286 8.22 6.82 -22.04
CA PRO A 286 9.28 5.81 -21.93
C PRO A 286 10.42 6.03 -22.94
N GLU A 287 10.11 6.21 -24.22
CA GLU A 287 11.13 6.36 -25.26
C GLU A 287 11.82 7.72 -25.19
N GLN A 288 11.06 8.79 -24.90
CA GLN A 288 11.62 10.14 -24.76
C GLN A 288 12.58 10.23 -23.56
N MET A 289 12.19 9.64 -22.43
CA MET A 289 13.03 9.60 -21.23
C MET A 289 14.20 8.64 -21.38
N ARG A 290 14.06 7.55 -22.14
CA ARG A 290 15.19 6.68 -22.50
C ARG A 290 16.29 7.48 -23.21
N GLY A 291 15.93 8.34 -24.15
CA GLY A 291 16.89 9.19 -24.84
C GLY A 291 17.67 10.14 -23.91
N ILE A 292 17.00 10.69 -22.90
CA ILE A 292 17.63 11.52 -21.86
C ILE A 292 18.56 10.68 -20.99
N TRP A 293 18.13 9.52 -20.50
CA TRP A 293 18.94 8.69 -19.60
C TRP A 293 20.09 7.95 -20.29
N CYS A 294 20.03 7.77 -21.60
CA CYS A 294 21.10 7.21 -22.41
C CYS A 294 22.28 8.17 -22.68
N GLN A 295 22.20 9.44 -22.26
CA GLN A 295 23.31 10.37 -22.46
C GLN A 295 24.55 9.93 -21.66
N ALA A 296 25.73 10.21 -22.21
CA ALA A 296 27.00 9.60 -21.78
C ALA A 296 27.37 9.82 -20.30
N ASP A 297 26.97 10.95 -19.73
CA ASP A 297 27.37 11.38 -18.39
C ASP A 297 26.27 12.20 -17.70
N ALA A 298 26.44 12.46 -16.40
CA ALA A 298 25.47 13.20 -15.58
C ALA A 298 25.18 14.63 -16.09
N THR A 299 26.19 15.32 -16.63
CA THR A 299 26.03 16.68 -17.17
C THR A 299 25.25 16.66 -18.48
N SER A 300 25.54 15.71 -19.36
CA SER A 300 24.81 15.52 -20.62
C SER A 300 23.36 15.10 -20.37
N ARG A 301 23.10 14.25 -19.36
CA ARG A 301 21.75 13.88 -18.92
C ARG A 301 20.96 15.08 -18.38
N ARG A 302 21.57 15.91 -17.52
CA ARG A 302 20.95 17.17 -17.05
C ARG A 302 20.58 18.10 -18.20
N LYS A 303 21.51 18.37 -19.11
CA LYS A 303 21.25 19.21 -20.30
C LYS A 303 20.09 18.69 -21.15
N ALA A 304 20.02 17.37 -21.36
CA ALA A 304 18.93 16.74 -22.09
C ALA A 304 17.58 16.86 -21.36
N LEU A 305 17.58 16.68 -20.03
CA LEU A 305 16.37 16.87 -19.21
C LEU A 305 15.92 18.34 -19.21
N ASP A 306 16.82 19.30 -19.00
CA ASP A 306 16.52 20.74 -19.07
C ASP A 306 15.90 21.12 -20.42
N LYS A 307 16.47 20.61 -21.51
CA LYS A 307 15.96 20.83 -22.87
C LYS A 307 14.54 20.27 -23.04
N ALA A 308 14.26 19.08 -22.52
CA ALA A 308 12.93 18.48 -22.55
C ALA A 308 11.92 19.26 -21.68
N MET A 309 12.29 19.60 -20.45
CA MET A 309 11.39 20.19 -19.46
C MET A 309 11.11 21.67 -19.72
N LEU A 310 12.10 22.44 -20.17
CA LEU A 310 11.98 23.89 -20.36
C LEU A 310 11.61 24.28 -21.79
N LYS A 311 12.04 23.50 -22.79
CA LYS A 311 11.84 23.83 -24.22
C LYS A 311 10.90 22.86 -24.94
N GLY A 312 10.48 21.77 -24.29
CA GLY A 312 9.69 20.72 -24.93
C GLY A 312 10.44 19.94 -26.01
N GLN A 313 11.78 20.04 -26.03
CA GLN A 313 12.60 19.44 -27.08
C GLN A 313 13.27 18.15 -26.57
N MET A 314 12.84 17.01 -27.09
CA MET A 314 13.36 15.70 -26.69
C MET A 314 14.75 15.43 -27.28
N THR A 315 15.57 14.69 -26.54
CA THR A 315 16.89 14.23 -27.00
C THR A 315 16.77 12.78 -27.40
N PRO A 316 16.97 12.42 -28.69
CA PRO A 316 16.91 11.03 -29.13
C PRO A 316 17.97 10.17 -28.43
N ALA A 317 17.65 8.91 -28.21
CA ALA A 317 18.65 7.96 -27.73
C ALA A 317 19.74 7.73 -28.79
N PRO A 318 21.03 7.69 -28.40
CA PRO A 318 22.10 7.24 -29.27
C PRO A 318 21.84 5.83 -29.82
N ALA A 319 22.20 5.57 -31.08
CA ALA A 319 21.96 4.28 -31.74
C ALA A 319 22.60 3.07 -31.02
N ASN A 320 23.71 3.31 -30.32
CA ASN A 320 24.43 2.32 -29.52
C ASN A 320 23.85 2.11 -28.10
N CYS A 321 22.91 2.96 -27.65
CA CYS A 321 22.26 2.75 -26.36
C CYS A 321 21.19 1.66 -26.46
N LYS A 322 21.59 0.42 -26.17
CA LYS A 322 20.68 -0.75 -26.12
C LYS A 322 20.09 -1.00 -24.73
N VAL A 323 20.69 -0.43 -23.69
CA VAL A 323 20.27 -0.58 -22.29
C VAL A 323 19.17 0.42 -21.96
N ASN A 324 18.16 -0.01 -21.21
CA ASN A 324 17.15 0.88 -20.64
C ASN A 324 17.57 1.27 -19.21
N TYR A 325 18.05 2.51 -19.07
CA TYR A 325 18.51 3.06 -17.78
C TYR A 325 17.38 3.67 -16.93
N VAL A 326 16.18 3.85 -17.48
CA VAL A 326 15.02 4.41 -16.75
C VAL A 326 14.29 3.31 -15.98
N THR A 327 14.02 2.19 -16.65
CA THR A 327 13.17 1.11 -16.11
C THR A 327 13.66 0.54 -14.77
N PRO A 328 14.96 0.24 -14.55
CA PRO A 328 15.39 -0.34 -13.27
C PRO A 328 15.06 0.51 -12.05
N ASN A 329 15.24 1.84 -12.13
CA ASN A 329 14.85 2.74 -11.04
C ASN A 329 13.33 2.94 -10.99
N ARG A 330 12.62 2.94 -12.12
CA ARG A 330 11.15 2.99 -12.14
C ARG A 330 10.51 1.78 -11.46
N GLU A 331 11.06 0.58 -11.66
CA GLU A 331 10.59 -0.66 -11.03
C GLU A 331 10.80 -0.60 -9.51
N LYS A 332 11.97 -0.15 -9.05
CA LYS A 332 12.24 0.06 -7.62
C LYS A 332 11.34 1.15 -7.02
N ALA A 333 11.12 2.23 -7.76
CA ALA A 333 10.27 3.35 -7.37
C ALA A 333 8.78 2.98 -7.28
N ALA A 334 8.35 1.81 -7.78
CA ALA A 334 6.98 1.33 -7.57
C ALA A 334 6.62 1.22 -6.07
N GLY A 335 7.60 1.00 -5.19
CA GLY A 335 7.40 1.02 -3.75
C GLY A 335 7.02 2.40 -3.17
N LEU A 336 7.18 3.48 -3.93
CA LEU A 336 6.70 4.81 -3.56
C LEU A 336 5.19 4.98 -3.83
N ALA A 337 4.57 4.06 -4.59
CA ALA A 337 3.16 4.14 -5.00
C ALA A 337 2.79 5.52 -5.59
N VAL A 338 3.63 6.02 -6.50
CA VAL A 338 3.43 7.35 -7.13
C VAL A 338 2.19 7.31 -8.02
N VAL A 339 1.12 7.98 -7.56
CA VAL A 339 -0.16 8.13 -8.28
C VAL A 339 -0.17 9.32 -9.24
N ALA A 340 0.66 10.33 -9.01
CA ALA A 340 0.76 11.53 -9.82
C ALA A 340 2.19 12.06 -9.85
N THR A 341 2.57 12.74 -10.94
CA THR A 341 3.85 13.45 -11.04
C THR A 341 3.62 14.97 -11.10
N PRO A 342 4.52 15.79 -10.54
CA PRO A 342 5.68 15.38 -9.76
C PRO A 342 5.27 14.88 -8.37
N ALA A 343 5.93 13.83 -7.88
CA ALA A 343 5.84 13.43 -6.47
C ALA A 343 7.16 13.77 -5.78
N ILE A 344 7.09 14.61 -4.75
CA ILE A 344 8.25 15.22 -4.08
C ILE A 344 8.36 14.66 -2.67
N TYR A 345 9.51 14.07 -2.37
CA TYR A 345 9.79 13.47 -1.07
C TYR A 345 11.03 14.10 -0.47
N ARG A 346 11.03 14.37 0.83
CA ARG A 346 12.27 14.61 1.56
C ARG A 346 13.09 13.33 1.67
N ASP A 347 14.39 13.47 1.88
CA ASP A 347 15.29 12.36 2.15
C ASP A 347 14.90 11.55 3.40
N ASP A 348 14.22 12.19 4.35
CA ASP A 348 13.65 11.52 5.50
C ASP A 348 12.46 10.60 5.14
N GLY A 349 11.91 10.65 3.94
CA GLY A 349 10.84 9.76 3.45
C GLY A 349 9.45 10.39 3.43
N VAL A 350 9.29 11.59 3.97
CA VAL A 350 7.99 12.28 3.98
C VAL A 350 7.65 12.79 2.58
N LEU A 351 6.44 12.47 2.11
CA LEU A 351 5.85 12.96 0.86
C LEU A 351 5.24 14.35 1.07
N PHE A 352 5.51 15.28 0.17
CA PHE A 352 4.81 16.55 0.10
C PHE A 352 3.43 16.37 -0.57
N GLN A 353 2.37 16.74 0.13
CA GLN A 353 0.97 16.52 -0.30
C GLN A 353 0.22 17.80 -0.70
N ALA A 354 0.93 18.91 -0.86
CA ALA A 354 0.36 20.19 -1.28
C ALA A 354 0.95 20.67 -2.61
N SER A 355 0.49 21.84 -3.09
CA SER A 355 1.05 22.46 -4.29
C SER A 355 2.47 22.96 -4.01
N PHE A 356 3.45 22.63 -4.86
CA PHE A 356 4.82 23.16 -4.73
C PHE A 356 4.92 24.66 -5.04
N GLU A 357 3.82 25.28 -5.49
CA GLU A 357 3.72 26.73 -5.67
C GLU A 357 3.29 27.45 -4.39
N SER A 358 2.89 26.70 -3.35
CA SER A 358 2.43 27.27 -2.09
C SER A 358 3.62 27.64 -1.19
N PRO A 359 3.50 28.66 -0.31
CA PRO A 359 4.58 29.07 0.60
C PRO A 359 5.08 27.92 1.49
N GLU A 360 4.18 27.02 1.89
CA GLU A 360 4.44 25.86 2.74
C GLU A 360 5.44 24.88 2.10
N PHE A 361 5.70 24.98 0.79
CA PHE A 361 6.72 24.15 0.15
C PHE A 361 8.12 24.45 0.69
N LEU A 362 8.48 25.72 0.91
CA LEU A 362 9.79 26.06 1.46
C LEU A 362 9.90 25.75 2.95
N GLU A 363 8.80 25.90 3.69
CA GLU A 363 8.66 25.46 5.10
C GLU A 363 8.88 23.95 5.21
N PHE A 364 8.19 23.18 4.37
CA PHE A 364 8.32 21.72 4.29
C PHE A 364 9.77 21.30 4.08
N LEU A 365 10.51 22.04 3.24
CA LEU A 365 11.92 21.80 2.95
C LEU A 365 12.88 22.33 4.03
N GLY A 366 12.42 23.19 4.93
CA GLY A 366 13.26 23.84 5.96
C GLY A 366 14.26 24.85 5.37
N VAL A 367 13.90 25.56 4.29
CA VAL A 367 14.82 26.45 3.54
C VAL A 367 14.27 27.86 3.30
N GLU A 368 13.37 28.31 4.17
CA GLU A 368 12.82 29.67 4.14
C GLU A 368 13.90 30.75 4.05
#